data_AF-A0A7Y2BE75-F1
#
_entry.id   AF-A0A7Y2BE75-F1
#
_cell.length_a   1.000
_cell.length_b   1.000
_cell.length_c   1.000
_cell.angle_alpha   90.00
_cell.angle_beta   90.00
_cell.angle_gamma   90.00
#
_symmetry.space_group_name_H-M   'P 1'
#
loop_
_entity.id
_entity.type
_entity.pdbx_description
1 polymer ?
#
loop_
_entity_poly.entity_id
_entity_poly.type
_entity_poly.pdbx_seq_one_letter_code
_entity_poly.pdbx_strand_id
1 'polypeptide(L)'
;MCLSNILFYPSRHYGFVTDFINWLNKYENGNFKDVLTCFEYPGLHQFFHLVNFILYNIIGTNTTAWYIILASLHGLNAYVLFSLAKKIITLKGNTFDQKMLPITISIIFLIYPFNIEAVTWKACLHYLIILQFLLLGLHLLLNYIQHNIKSSLWLLHLTFILSLFTLELSFIFPAIYFVIIIYYAHQSTDFVKNTKRLASSVILPQITFLVLYLILSKYAIGDFIGHYGAEKHVVFDPKLIASNAWKYFFKHLFYVHFWSFKYKQFVYESLIMNNIFLLATTISSVILLLFILSKKENGLKDQVLLLILFVLALAPIITLYFYWQHPYENDRYGYLASPFIIAFVVKLLCLIRNNYLRIVTFLVFAFINVSLFINVISRNNAASKCLHGLLSDFKIPKQSDNVFILGMPDNFQGLYLFRDYKNNAHILKKSLDLMYNKRVTNKITPIAQFNQKNLNDSLKVDFIDSKTIHVGFKQSGNWFWKGGIGLSNYKTDLFNVEKKSGYYKITFSNASRDDLFLISVGTEWQSFRWPEYQH
;
A
#
# COMPACT_ATOMS: atom_id res chain seq x y z
N MET A 1 1.57 -6.70 19.70
CA MET A 1 1.55 -7.83 18.74
C MET A 1 0.23 -8.62 18.80
N CYS A 2 -0.18 -9.19 19.94
CA CYS A 2 -1.43 -9.98 20.02
C CYS A 2 -2.68 -9.22 19.56
N LEU A 3 -2.85 -7.96 20.01
CA LEU A 3 -3.97 -7.12 19.58
C LEU A 3 -4.03 -6.94 18.05
N SER A 4 -2.88 -6.73 17.40
CA SER A 4 -2.81 -6.57 15.94
C SER A 4 -3.24 -7.86 15.22
N ASN A 5 -2.86 -9.03 15.73
CA ASN A 5 -3.36 -10.29 15.18
C ASN A 5 -4.89 -10.35 15.31
N ILE A 6 -5.45 -10.16 16.50
CA ILE A 6 -6.91 -10.19 16.71
C ILE A 6 -7.64 -9.26 15.74
N LEU A 7 -7.18 -8.01 15.61
CA LEU A 7 -7.79 -7.00 14.74
C LEU A 7 -7.74 -7.39 13.24
N PHE A 8 -6.64 -7.98 12.79
CA PHE A 8 -6.43 -8.33 11.38
C PHE A 8 -6.87 -9.76 11.03
N TYR A 9 -7.28 -10.58 11.99
CA TYR A 9 -7.74 -11.97 11.77
C TYR A 9 -8.75 -12.17 10.62
N PRO A 10 -9.72 -11.26 10.36
CA PRO A 10 -10.61 -11.39 9.21
C PRO A 10 -9.89 -11.40 7.85
N SER A 11 -8.65 -10.89 7.78
CA SER A 11 -7.82 -10.84 6.57
C SER A 11 -6.85 -12.02 6.42
N ARG A 12 -6.90 -13.03 7.30
CA ARG A 12 -5.87 -14.09 7.38
C ARG A 12 -5.66 -14.89 6.09
N HIS A 13 -6.69 -15.00 5.25
CA HIS A 13 -6.64 -15.71 3.98
C HIS A 13 -6.52 -14.74 2.78
N TYR A 14 -6.23 -13.46 3.00
CA TYR A 14 -6.06 -12.48 1.93
C TYR A 14 -4.58 -12.14 1.70
N GLY A 15 -4.26 -11.66 0.49
CA GLY A 15 -3.01 -10.98 0.19
C GLY A 15 -2.04 -11.73 -0.72
N PHE A 16 -2.37 -12.95 -1.16
CA PHE A 16 -1.63 -13.68 -2.20
C PHE A 16 -2.19 -13.33 -3.58
N VAL A 17 -1.88 -12.12 -4.01
CA VAL A 17 -2.44 -11.51 -5.22
C VAL A 17 -1.34 -10.77 -5.99
N THR A 18 -1.57 -10.60 -7.29
CA THR A 18 -0.74 -9.80 -8.21
C THR A 18 0.76 -10.11 -8.14
N ASP A 19 1.58 -9.16 -7.69
CA ASP A 19 3.04 -9.23 -7.72
C ASP A 19 3.58 -10.32 -6.79
N PHE A 20 2.91 -10.55 -5.66
CA PHE A 20 3.37 -11.53 -4.68
C PHE A 20 3.38 -12.94 -5.26
N ILE A 21 2.36 -13.29 -6.06
CA ILE A 21 2.28 -14.59 -6.76
C ILE A 21 3.46 -14.77 -7.72
N ASN A 22 3.93 -13.69 -8.35
CA ASN A 22 5.10 -13.75 -9.20
C ASN A 22 6.40 -13.96 -8.41
N TRP A 23 6.52 -13.34 -7.23
CA TRP A 23 7.68 -13.54 -6.36
C TRP A 23 7.73 -14.95 -5.77
N LEU A 24 6.60 -15.49 -5.29
CA LEU A 24 6.51 -16.85 -4.78
C LEU A 24 6.99 -17.87 -5.82
N ASN A 25 6.56 -17.74 -7.07
CA ASN A 25 7.03 -18.59 -8.16
C ASN A 25 8.54 -18.49 -8.39
N LYS A 26 9.15 -17.32 -8.18
CA LYS A 26 10.62 -17.16 -8.28
C LYS A 26 11.33 -17.81 -7.10
N TYR A 27 10.75 -17.73 -5.90
CA TYR A 27 11.28 -18.38 -4.71
C TYR A 27 11.19 -19.90 -4.79
N GLU A 28 10.09 -20.45 -5.31
CA GLU A 28 9.91 -21.89 -5.51
C GLU A 28 10.97 -22.50 -6.44
N ASN A 29 11.37 -21.76 -7.47
CA ASN A 29 12.33 -22.22 -8.47
C ASN A 29 13.77 -21.74 -8.24
N GLY A 30 14.01 -20.97 -7.16
CA GLY A 30 15.29 -20.33 -6.87
C GLY A 30 15.99 -20.90 -5.64
N ASN A 31 17.18 -20.38 -5.37
CA ASN A 31 18.03 -20.75 -4.23
C ASN A 31 18.66 -19.51 -3.57
N PHE A 32 19.44 -19.71 -2.49
CA PHE A 32 20.04 -18.60 -1.75
C PHE A 32 21.00 -17.71 -2.57
N LYS A 33 21.60 -18.21 -3.66
CA LYS A 33 22.45 -17.38 -4.53
C LYS A 33 21.64 -16.33 -5.28
N ASP A 34 20.37 -16.62 -5.59
CA ASP A 34 19.48 -15.71 -6.30
C ASP A 34 19.08 -14.50 -5.45
N VAL A 35 19.30 -14.54 -4.13
CA VAL A 35 19.18 -13.35 -3.26
C VAL A 35 20.15 -12.24 -3.71
N LEU A 36 21.35 -12.58 -4.18
CA LEU A 36 22.35 -11.59 -4.61
C LEU A 36 21.86 -10.77 -5.81
N THR A 37 21.10 -11.40 -6.71
CA THR A 37 20.48 -10.78 -7.88
C THR A 37 19.03 -10.36 -7.63
N CYS A 38 18.56 -10.41 -6.38
CA CYS A 38 17.18 -10.13 -5.99
C CYS A 38 16.14 -10.94 -6.78
N PHE A 39 16.48 -12.16 -7.19
CA PHE A 39 15.65 -12.98 -8.08
C PHE A 39 15.26 -12.22 -9.37
N GLU A 40 16.23 -11.53 -9.98
CA GLU A 40 16.04 -10.71 -11.19
C GLU A 40 15.04 -9.55 -10.99
N TYR A 41 14.86 -9.10 -9.75
CA TYR A 41 14.06 -7.92 -9.48
C TYR A 41 14.83 -6.66 -9.88
N PRO A 42 14.18 -5.66 -10.50
CA PRO A 42 14.84 -4.43 -10.95
C PRO A 42 15.08 -3.47 -9.76
N GLY A 43 15.92 -3.87 -8.82
CA GLY A 43 16.26 -3.07 -7.62
C GLY A 43 17.20 -3.81 -6.68
N LEU A 44 18.03 -3.07 -5.94
CA LEU A 44 18.93 -3.64 -4.93
C LEU A 44 18.18 -3.86 -3.61
N HIS A 45 17.29 -4.85 -3.62
CA HIS A 45 16.39 -5.19 -2.50
C HIS A 45 16.84 -6.49 -1.80
N GLN A 46 18.15 -6.74 -1.70
CA GLN A 46 18.71 -8.01 -1.23
C GLN A 46 18.21 -8.39 0.17
N PHE A 47 18.13 -7.43 1.10
CA PHE A 47 17.66 -7.71 2.46
C PHE A 47 16.18 -8.07 2.46
N PHE A 48 15.37 -7.39 1.65
CA PHE A 48 13.95 -7.72 1.49
C PHE A 48 13.75 -9.12 0.89
N HIS A 49 14.47 -9.45 -0.18
CA HIS A 49 14.37 -10.78 -0.81
C HIS A 49 14.92 -11.88 0.10
N LEU A 50 15.98 -11.62 0.86
CA LEU A 50 16.49 -12.57 1.87
C LEU A 50 15.42 -12.90 2.91
N VAL A 51 14.76 -11.87 3.48
CA VAL A 51 13.71 -12.07 4.48
C VAL A 51 12.54 -12.85 3.89
N ASN A 52 12.02 -12.46 2.72
CA ASN A 52 10.90 -13.19 2.10
C ASN A 52 11.27 -14.62 1.73
N PHE A 53 12.46 -14.85 1.19
CA PHE A 53 12.90 -16.19 0.80
C PHE A 53 13.06 -17.11 2.01
N ILE A 54 13.61 -16.60 3.11
CA ILE A 54 13.67 -17.35 4.38
C ILE A 54 12.26 -17.67 4.87
N LEU A 55 11.35 -16.68 4.89
CA LEU A 55 9.97 -16.91 5.33
C LEU A 55 9.28 -17.95 4.44
N TYR A 56 9.41 -17.84 3.12
CA TYR A 56 8.86 -18.80 2.16
C TYR A 56 9.38 -20.22 2.41
N ASN A 57 10.69 -20.40 2.62
CA ASN A 57 11.26 -21.73 2.90
C ASN A 57 10.75 -22.34 4.23
N ILE A 58 10.38 -21.52 5.21
CA ILE A 58 9.91 -22.00 6.52
C ILE A 58 8.40 -22.31 6.49
N ILE A 59 7.58 -21.44 5.90
CA ILE A 59 6.10 -21.52 6.00
C ILE A 59 5.39 -21.75 4.67
N GLY A 60 6.12 -21.78 3.56
CA GLY A 60 5.59 -21.98 2.21
C GLY A 60 4.48 -20.98 1.86
N THR A 61 3.40 -21.50 1.31
CA THR A 61 2.19 -20.75 0.91
C THR A 61 1.12 -20.73 2.02
N ASN A 62 1.47 -21.00 3.29
CA ASN A 62 0.52 -20.97 4.40
C ASN A 62 0.03 -19.53 4.67
N THR A 63 -1.18 -19.20 4.19
CA THR A 63 -1.78 -17.86 4.31
C THR A 63 -1.88 -17.37 5.75
N THR A 64 -2.24 -18.25 6.68
CA THR A 64 -2.35 -17.93 8.10
C THR A 64 -0.99 -17.55 8.71
N ALA A 65 0.08 -18.29 8.39
CA ALA A 65 1.41 -17.98 8.89
C ALA A 65 1.91 -16.61 8.39
N TRP A 66 1.73 -16.33 7.09
CA TRP A 66 2.04 -15.02 6.52
C TRP A 66 1.24 -13.88 7.17
N TYR A 67 -0.05 -14.10 7.42
CA TYR A 67 -0.87 -13.14 8.16
C TYR A 67 -0.32 -12.87 9.57
N ILE A 68 0.04 -13.91 10.33
CA ILE A 68 0.58 -13.76 11.68
C ILE A 68 1.85 -12.90 11.64
N ILE A 69 2.74 -13.13 10.67
CA ILE A 69 3.99 -12.36 10.53
C ILE A 69 3.69 -10.88 10.25
N LEU A 70 2.91 -10.57 9.22
CA LEU A 70 2.63 -9.18 8.84
C LEU A 70 1.85 -8.43 9.94
N ALA A 71 0.81 -9.06 10.50
CA ALA A 71 0.05 -8.48 11.60
C ALA A 71 0.91 -8.28 12.86
N SER A 72 1.83 -9.21 13.14
CA SER A 72 2.75 -9.08 14.27
C SER A 72 3.77 -7.97 14.06
N LEU A 73 4.33 -7.82 12.85
CA LEU A 73 5.23 -6.71 12.50
C LEU A 73 4.53 -5.35 12.56
N HIS A 74 3.27 -5.25 12.12
CA HIS A 74 2.47 -4.04 12.32
C HIS A 74 2.25 -3.76 13.82
N GLY A 75 1.95 -4.80 14.59
CA GLY A 75 1.86 -4.74 16.04
C GLY A 75 3.15 -4.32 16.75
N LEU A 76 4.31 -4.69 16.22
CA LEU A 76 5.62 -4.29 16.71
C LEU A 76 5.91 -2.83 16.36
N ASN A 77 5.60 -2.41 15.13
CA ASN A 77 5.69 -1.01 14.71
C ASN A 77 4.88 -0.07 15.63
N ALA A 78 3.65 -0.45 15.98
CA ALA A 78 2.84 0.30 16.92
C ALA A 78 3.46 0.38 18.34
N TYR A 79 4.10 -0.70 18.79
CA TYR A 79 4.80 -0.72 20.08
C TYR A 79 6.04 0.19 20.06
N VAL A 80 6.84 0.16 19.00
CA VAL A 80 8.00 1.05 18.87
C VAL A 80 7.54 2.50 18.75
N LEU A 81 6.43 2.78 18.04
CA LEU A 81 5.81 4.09 18.00
C LEU A 81 5.35 4.57 19.39
N PHE A 82 4.72 3.70 20.17
CA PHE A 82 4.37 3.99 21.57
C PHE A 82 5.61 4.35 22.40
N SER A 83 6.67 3.54 22.31
CA SER A 83 7.93 3.77 23.02
C SER A 83 8.58 5.09 22.62
N LEU A 84 8.60 5.39 21.32
CA LEU A 84 9.12 6.65 20.77
C LEU A 84 8.30 7.85 21.24
N ALA A 85 6.98 7.79 21.14
CA ALA A 85 6.08 8.86 21.59
C ALA A 85 6.22 9.12 23.09
N LYS A 86 6.25 8.05 23.91
CA LYS A 86 6.48 8.15 25.36
C LYS A 86 7.81 8.84 25.64
N LYS A 87 8.88 8.42 24.96
CA LYS A 87 10.21 9.00 25.14
C LYS A 87 10.24 10.49 24.80
N ILE A 88 9.67 10.89 23.67
CA ILE A 88 9.60 12.31 23.25
C ILE A 88 8.86 13.15 24.29
N ILE A 89 7.78 12.61 24.86
CA ILE A 89 6.96 13.32 25.83
C ILE A 89 7.65 13.45 27.19
N THR A 90 8.26 12.38 27.71
CA THR A 90 8.96 12.41 29.01
C THR A 90 10.06 13.47 29.05
N LEU A 91 10.68 13.78 27.90
CA LEU A 91 11.70 14.84 27.80
C LEU A 91 11.18 16.23 28.10
N LYS A 92 9.87 16.44 28.04
CA LYS A 92 9.23 17.74 28.23
C LYS A 92 8.61 17.92 29.62
N GLY A 93 8.90 17.01 30.56
CA GLY A 93 8.33 16.97 31.91
C GLY A 93 6.99 16.23 31.94
N ASN A 94 6.58 15.69 33.10
CA ASN A 94 5.43 14.77 33.29
C ASN A 94 4.12 15.49 33.67
N THR A 95 3.06 15.35 32.88
CA THR A 95 1.66 15.67 33.24
C THR A 95 0.74 14.46 32.98
N PHE A 96 -0.48 14.44 33.51
CA PHE A 96 -1.39 13.28 33.36
C PHE A 96 -1.82 13.03 31.90
N ASP A 97 -2.13 14.10 31.14
CA ASP A 97 -2.49 14.04 29.71
C ASP A 97 -1.39 13.38 28.84
N GLN A 98 -0.14 13.42 29.30
CA GLN A 98 1.01 12.89 28.58
C GLN A 98 1.15 11.37 28.63
N LYS A 99 0.53 10.67 29.60
CA LYS A 99 0.59 9.20 29.69
C LYS A 99 -0.33 8.53 28.67
N MET A 100 -1.50 9.13 28.39
CA MET A 100 -2.49 8.59 27.45
C MET A 100 -2.16 8.91 26.00
N LEU A 101 -1.38 9.96 25.74
CA LEU A 101 -1.03 10.40 24.39
C LEU A 101 -0.26 9.32 23.59
N PRO A 102 0.83 8.70 24.09
CA PRO A 102 1.50 7.58 23.40
C PRO A 102 0.59 6.40 23.10
N ILE A 103 -0.29 6.05 24.05
CA ILE A 103 -1.22 4.93 23.93
C ILE A 103 -2.24 5.23 22.82
N THR A 104 -2.77 6.45 22.80
CA THR A 104 -3.75 6.86 21.78
C THR A 104 -3.13 6.87 20.40
N ILE A 105 -1.92 7.42 20.25
CA ILE A 105 -1.19 7.42 18.97
C ILE A 105 -0.97 6.00 18.45
N SER A 106 -0.50 5.08 19.30
CA SER A 106 -0.21 3.71 18.88
C SER A 106 -1.46 2.89 18.60
N ILE A 107 -2.52 3.05 19.39
CA ILE A 107 -3.81 2.39 19.13
C ILE A 107 -4.41 2.89 17.83
N ILE A 108 -4.50 4.22 17.61
CA ILE A 108 -5.03 4.77 16.36
C ILE A 108 -4.19 4.30 15.17
N PHE A 109 -2.86 4.23 15.29
CA PHE A 109 -2.00 3.67 14.25
C PHE A 109 -2.31 2.19 13.93
N LEU A 110 -2.62 1.37 14.93
CA LEU A 110 -3.02 -0.04 14.75
C LEU A 110 -4.34 -0.19 13.98
N ILE A 111 -5.30 0.68 14.26
CA ILE A 111 -6.63 0.65 13.63
C ILE A 111 -6.77 1.69 12.52
N TYR A 112 -5.66 2.22 12.00
CA TYR A 112 -5.74 3.28 11.00
C TYR A 112 -6.17 2.67 9.66
N PRO A 113 -7.29 3.11 9.06
CA PRO A 113 -7.87 2.40 7.91
C PRO A 113 -6.95 2.39 6.69
N PHE A 114 -6.14 3.43 6.50
CA PHE A 114 -5.17 3.53 5.41
C PHE A 114 -3.94 2.62 5.57
N ASN A 115 -3.74 2.02 6.76
CA ASN A 115 -2.63 1.09 6.98
C ASN A 115 -2.96 -0.33 6.53
N ILE A 116 -4.24 -0.63 6.22
CA ILE A 116 -4.69 -2.01 6.00
C ILE A 116 -4.02 -2.65 4.78
N GLU A 117 -3.85 -1.92 3.67
CA GLU A 117 -3.18 -2.48 2.48
C GLU A 117 -1.77 -2.97 2.81
N ALA A 118 -0.99 -2.16 3.53
CA ALA A 118 0.39 -2.48 3.90
C ALA A 118 0.50 -3.75 4.79
N VAL A 119 -0.55 -4.06 5.56
CA VAL A 119 -0.57 -5.21 6.49
C VAL A 119 -1.18 -6.46 5.84
N THR A 120 -2.16 -6.28 4.95
CA THR A 120 -2.96 -7.39 4.43
C THR A 120 -2.41 -7.93 3.12
N TRP A 121 -1.89 -7.08 2.23
CA TRP A 121 -1.24 -7.52 0.99
C TRP A 121 0.18 -8.00 1.26
N LYS A 122 0.47 -9.27 0.95
CA LYS A 122 1.73 -9.90 1.36
C LYS A 122 2.95 -9.34 0.64
N ALA A 123 2.75 -8.73 -0.54
CA ALA A 123 3.82 -8.00 -1.20
C ALA A 123 4.35 -6.82 -0.36
N CYS A 124 3.54 -6.27 0.55
CA CYS A 124 3.88 -5.08 1.32
C CYS A 124 4.78 -5.32 2.54
N LEU A 125 5.34 -6.53 2.72
CA LEU A 125 6.22 -6.82 3.85
C LEU A 125 7.37 -5.80 3.99
N HIS A 126 7.92 -5.30 2.88
CA HIS A 126 8.94 -4.25 2.90
C HIS A 126 8.46 -2.94 3.55
N TYR A 127 7.19 -2.53 3.40
CA TYR A 127 6.68 -1.31 4.05
C TYR A 127 6.69 -1.45 5.58
N LEU A 128 6.35 -2.64 6.09
CA LEU A 128 6.38 -2.93 7.52
C LEU A 128 7.81 -2.90 8.07
N ILE A 129 8.77 -3.47 7.33
CA ILE A 129 10.19 -3.50 7.70
C ILE A 129 10.82 -2.11 7.65
N ILE A 130 10.56 -1.33 6.60
CA ILE A 130 11.06 0.04 6.45
C ILE A 130 10.57 0.93 7.57
N LEU A 131 9.27 0.89 7.90
CA LEU A 131 8.75 1.66 9.03
C LEU A 131 9.40 1.21 10.35
N GLN A 132 9.63 -0.09 10.53
CA GLN A 132 10.30 -0.62 11.71
C GLN A 132 11.71 -0.06 11.86
N PHE A 133 12.48 0.01 10.77
CA PHE A 133 13.80 0.62 10.77
C PHE A 133 13.76 2.13 11.02
N LEU A 134 12.78 2.85 10.45
CA LEU A 134 12.64 4.28 10.72
C LEU A 134 12.35 4.56 12.19
N LEU A 135 11.36 3.87 12.77
CA LEU A 135 10.95 4.08 14.16
C LEU A 135 12.04 3.65 15.15
N LEU A 136 12.72 2.53 14.89
CA LEU A 136 13.86 2.08 15.69
C LEU A 136 15.03 3.06 15.55
N GLY A 137 15.33 3.51 14.33
CA GLY A 137 16.37 4.50 14.06
C GLY A 137 16.11 5.82 14.79
N LEU A 138 14.88 6.33 14.78
CA LEU A 138 14.48 7.49 15.58
C LEU A 138 14.68 7.26 17.09
N HIS A 139 14.31 6.08 17.59
CA HIS A 139 14.50 5.75 19.00
C HIS A 139 15.99 5.74 19.41
N LEU A 140 16.83 5.12 18.57
CA LEU A 140 18.29 5.04 18.73
C LEU A 140 18.97 6.41 18.60
N LEU A 141 18.53 7.23 17.64
CA LEU A 141 18.98 8.61 17.50
C LEU A 141 18.72 9.39 18.78
N LEU A 142 17.53 9.29 19.36
CA LEU A 142 17.23 9.95 20.63
C LEU A 142 18.09 9.42 21.79
N ASN A 143 18.39 8.11 21.84
CA ASN A 143 19.33 7.55 22.84
C ASN A 143 20.73 8.16 22.69
N TYR A 144 21.20 8.30 21.45
CA TYR A 144 22.50 8.90 21.19
C TYR A 144 22.53 10.40 21.50
N ILE A 145 21.48 11.15 21.16
CA ILE A 145 21.37 12.58 21.47
C ILE A 145 21.37 12.82 22.99
N GLN A 146 20.60 12.04 23.75
CA GLN A 146 20.39 12.26 25.19
C GLN A 146 21.53 11.72 26.06
N HIS A 147 22.02 10.53 25.73
CA HIS A 147 22.92 9.78 26.61
C HIS A 147 24.28 9.51 25.97
N ASN A 148 24.51 9.96 24.72
CA ASN A 148 25.76 9.73 23.98
C ASN A 148 26.17 8.25 23.86
N ILE A 149 25.19 7.34 23.87
CA ILE A 149 25.41 5.88 23.83
C ILE A 149 25.91 5.48 22.44
N LYS A 150 27.19 5.10 22.33
CA LYS A 150 27.84 4.76 21.05
C LYS A 150 27.28 3.50 20.38
N SER A 151 26.83 2.50 21.15
CA SER A 151 26.16 1.34 20.57
C SER A 151 24.86 1.71 19.85
N SER A 152 24.14 2.73 20.32
CA SER A 152 22.94 3.24 19.63
C SER A 152 23.29 3.90 18.30
N LEU A 153 24.45 4.56 18.20
CA LEU A 153 24.91 5.15 16.94
C LEU A 153 25.27 4.06 15.90
N TRP A 154 26.00 3.03 16.32
CA TRP A 154 26.34 1.93 15.42
C TRP A 154 25.10 1.18 14.93
N LEU A 155 24.17 0.90 15.84
CA LEU A 155 22.92 0.23 15.47
C LEU A 155 22.05 1.12 14.58
N LEU A 156 22.04 2.44 14.78
CA LEU A 156 21.37 3.40 13.88
C LEU A 156 21.90 3.27 12.45
N HIS A 157 23.22 3.26 12.28
CA HIS A 157 23.85 3.09 10.96
C HIS A 157 23.53 1.72 10.34
N LEU A 158 23.58 0.64 11.13
CA LEU A 158 23.21 -0.68 10.66
C LEU A 158 21.76 -0.73 10.18
N THR A 159 20.81 -0.19 10.96
CA THR A 159 19.39 -0.16 10.55
C THR A 159 19.17 0.64 9.27
N PHE A 160 19.92 1.73 9.06
CA PHE A 160 19.85 2.49 7.82
C PHE A 160 20.39 1.70 6.62
N ILE A 161 21.55 1.06 6.75
CA ILE A 161 22.13 0.23 5.69
C ILE A 161 21.17 -0.90 5.29
N LEU A 162 20.59 -1.61 6.26
CA LEU A 162 19.61 -2.66 5.98
C LEU A 162 18.35 -2.11 5.30
N SER A 163 17.92 -0.90 5.68
CA SER A 163 16.77 -0.25 5.05
C SER A 163 17.02 0.13 3.58
N LEU A 164 18.25 0.54 3.21
CA LEU A 164 18.63 0.81 1.82
C LEU A 164 18.45 -0.44 0.94
N PHE A 165 18.81 -1.61 1.45
CA PHE A 165 18.62 -2.90 0.78
C PHE A 165 17.24 -3.53 0.96
N THR A 166 16.28 -2.77 1.49
CA THR A 166 14.88 -3.21 1.65
C THR A 166 13.97 -2.53 0.64
N LEU A 167 14.03 -1.20 0.55
CA LEU A 167 13.15 -0.39 -0.30
C LEU A 167 13.67 1.05 -0.41
N GLU A 168 13.44 1.70 -1.54
CA GLU A 168 13.88 3.07 -1.85
C GLU A 168 13.24 4.13 -0.95
N LEU A 169 12.13 3.81 -0.26
CA LEU A 169 11.52 4.68 0.73
C LEU A 169 12.49 5.07 1.86
N SER A 170 13.54 4.27 2.11
CA SER A 170 14.57 4.56 3.09
C SER A 170 15.45 5.77 2.77
N PHE A 171 15.51 6.22 1.51
CA PHE A 171 16.40 7.31 1.09
C PHE A 171 16.14 8.62 1.85
N ILE A 172 14.94 8.80 2.40
CA ILE A 172 14.56 9.98 3.17
C ILE A 172 15.03 9.98 4.63
N PHE A 173 15.50 8.84 5.15
CA PHE A 173 15.84 8.72 6.57
C PHE A 173 16.86 9.77 7.05
N PRO A 174 17.96 10.07 6.31
CA PRO A 174 18.91 11.10 6.73
C PRO A 174 18.25 12.47 6.87
N ALA A 175 17.31 12.82 5.99
CA ALA A 175 16.59 14.09 6.04
C ALA A 175 15.67 14.17 7.29
N ILE A 176 14.95 13.07 7.57
CA ILE A 176 14.12 12.96 8.78
C ILE A 176 14.99 13.10 10.04
N TYR A 177 16.12 12.39 10.12
CA TYR A 177 17.02 12.47 11.27
C TYR A 177 17.65 13.85 11.41
N PHE A 178 17.97 14.52 10.30
CA PHE A 178 18.52 15.86 10.32
C PHE A 178 17.53 16.88 10.90
N VAL A 179 16.25 16.81 10.50
CA VAL A 179 15.19 17.66 11.08
C VAL A 179 15.03 17.42 12.59
N ILE A 180 15.08 16.17 13.04
CA ILE A 180 15.06 15.83 14.48
C ILE A 180 16.30 16.39 15.20
N ILE A 181 17.49 16.27 14.60
CA ILE A 181 18.74 16.81 15.16
C ILE A 181 18.62 18.33 15.33
N ILE A 182 18.18 19.07 14.31
CA ILE A 182 17.99 20.53 14.40
C ILE A 182 17.01 20.87 15.52
N TYR A 183 15.87 20.18 15.55
CA TYR A 183 14.81 20.43 16.52
C TYR A 183 15.28 20.27 17.98
N TYR A 184 16.10 19.26 18.28
CA TYR A 184 16.66 19.06 19.62
C TYR A 184 17.89 19.92 19.89
N ALA A 185 18.75 20.15 18.89
CA ALA A 185 19.91 21.02 19.05
C ALA A 185 19.50 22.45 19.41
N HIS A 186 18.40 22.95 18.84
CA HIS A 186 17.86 24.29 19.13
C HIS A 186 17.42 24.44 20.60
N GLN A 187 17.22 23.34 21.33
CA GLN A 187 16.89 23.36 22.76
C GLN A 187 18.14 23.33 23.65
N SER A 188 19.34 23.18 23.08
CA SER A 188 20.61 23.15 23.82
C SER A 188 21.27 24.52 23.92
N THR A 189 22.08 24.73 24.95
CA THR A 189 22.82 25.98 25.20
C THR A 189 23.88 26.29 24.15
N ASP A 190 24.41 25.27 23.47
CA ASP A 190 25.44 25.39 22.42
C ASP A 190 24.96 24.69 21.13
N PHE A 191 24.02 25.35 20.45
CA PHE A 191 23.38 24.87 19.21
C PHE A 191 24.39 24.47 18.14
N VAL A 192 25.39 25.32 17.88
CA VAL A 192 26.34 25.15 16.77
C VAL A 192 27.22 23.92 17.00
N LYS A 193 27.80 23.78 18.20
CA LYS A 193 28.67 22.66 18.54
C LYS A 193 27.92 21.33 18.51
N ASN A 194 26.71 21.30 19.07
CA ASN A 194 25.89 20.09 19.11
C ASN A 194 25.42 19.67 17.71
N THR A 195 24.97 20.62 16.89
CA THR A 195 24.55 20.35 15.51
C THR A 195 25.71 19.82 14.69
N LYS A 196 26.89 20.46 14.75
CA LYS A 196 28.09 20.01 14.01
C LYS A 196 28.49 18.59 14.39
N ARG A 197 28.50 18.27 15.69
CA ARG A 197 28.83 16.92 16.20
C ARG A 197 27.83 15.85 15.71
N LEU A 198 26.52 16.15 15.78
CA LEU A 198 25.48 15.20 15.37
C LEU A 198 25.43 15.05 13.85
N ALA A 199 25.58 16.13 13.09
CA ALA A 199 25.67 16.09 11.64
C ALA A 199 26.88 15.27 11.16
N SER A 200 28.06 15.45 11.76
CA SER A 200 29.26 14.70 11.37
C SER A 200 29.22 13.22 11.77
N SER A 201 28.56 12.87 12.87
CA SER A 201 28.52 11.47 13.35
C SER A 201 27.31 10.66 12.86
N VAL A 202 26.21 11.32 12.48
CA VAL A 202 24.99 10.68 12.00
C VAL A 202 24.76 10.94 10.51
N ILE A 203 24.63 12.20 10.11
CA ILE A 203 24.17 12.56 8.77
C ILE A 203 25.22 12.28 7.72
N LEU A 204 26.47 12.72 7.93
CA LEU A 204 27.53 12.54 6.95
C LEU A 204 27.76 11.04 6.61
N PRO A 205 27.90 10.12 7.57
CA PRO A 205 28.01 8.69 7.26
C PRO A 205 26.81 8.12 6.51
N GLN A 206 25.58 8.52 6.86
CA GLN A 206 24.39 8.02 6.16
C GLN A 206 24.27 8.56 4.75
N ILE A 207 24.61 9.83 4.51
CA ILE A 207 24.71 10.36 3.15
C ILE A 207 25.78 9.61 2.36
N THR A 208 26.93 9.29 2.97
CA THR A 208 27.94 8.44 2.34
C THR A 208 27.39 7.07 1.97
N PHE A 209 26.68 6.38 2.87
CA PHE A 209 26.07 5.08 2.57
C PHE A 209 25.02 5.17 1.46
N LEU A 210 24.19 6.22 1.45
CA LEU A 210 23.22 6.45 0.38
C LEU A 210 23.92 6.66 -0.97
N VAL A 211 24.96 7.50 -1.04
CA VAL A 211 25.72 7.73 -2.26
C VAL A 211 26.38 6.44 -2.75
N LEU A 212 26.99 5.66 -1.86
CA LEU A 212 27.56 4.35 -2.20
C LEU A 212 26.50 3.38 -2.73
N TYR A 213 25.32 3.35 -2.13
CA TYR A 213 24.19 2.55 -2.61
C TYR A 213 23.73 2.98 -4.01
N LEU A 214 23.60 4.28 -4.27
CA LEU A 214 23.20 4.80 -5.58
C LEU A 214 24.24 4.48 -6.67
N ILE A 215 25.53 4.57 -6.35
CA ILE A 215 26.62 4.15 -7.25
C ILE A 215 26.54 2.63 -7.51
N LEU A 216 26.33 1.84 -6.46
CA LEU A 216 26.17 0.39 -6.60
C LEU A 216 24.96 0.04 -7.47
N SER A 217 23.84 0.75 -7.29
CA SER A 217 22.64 0.60 -8.13
C SER A 217 22.97 0.90 -9.59
N LYS A 218 23.62 2.03 -9.86
CA LYS A 218 24.01 2.40 -11.22
C LYS A 218 24.88 1.34 -11.89
N TYR A 219 25.81 0.75 -11.14
CA TYR A 219 26.69 -0.30 -11.63
C TYR A 219 25.95 -1.64 -11.85
N ALA A 220 25.11 -2.05 -10.91
CA ALA A 220 24.49 -3.38 -10.91
C ALA A 220 23.26 -3.49 -11.82
N ILE A 221 22.44 -2.43 -11.91
CA ILE A 221 21.16 -2.46 -12.66
C ILE A 221 21.09 -1.41 -13.78
N GLY A 222 22.12 -0.58 -13.96
CA GLY A 222 22.17 0.45 -15.00
C GLY A 222 21.44 1.75 -14.67
N ASP A 223 20.76 1.84 -13.53
CA ASP A 223 20.03 3.04 -13.07
C ASP A 223 20.32 3.33 -11.58
N PHE A 224 20.24 4.59 -11.19
CA PHE A 224 20.42 5.04 -9.79
C PHE A 224 19.24 4.62 -8.91
N ILE A 225 18.06 4.46 -9.49
CA ILE A 225 16.82 4.09 -8.78
C ILE A 225 16.21 2.89 -9.49
N GLY A 226 15.98 1.80 -8.77
CA GLY A 226 15.50 0.55 -9.34
C GLY A 226 14.01 0.51 -9.63
N HIS A 227 13.19 0.23 -8.61
CA HIS A 227 11.87 -0.37 -8.79
C HIS A 227 10.91 0.38 -9.74
N TYR A 228 10.74 1.69 -9.56
CA TYR A 228 9.92 2.53 -10.46
C TYR A 228 10.77 3.36 -11.44
N GLY A 229 12.10 3.23 -11.41
CA GLY A 229 13.04 3.98 -12.24
C GLY A 229 13.19 5.46 -11.88
N ALA A 230 14.25 6.08 -12.41
CA ALA A 230 14.47 7.52 -12.26
C ALA A 230 13.33 8.36 -12.87
N GLU A 231 12.69 7.89 -13.94
CA GLU A 231 11.59 8.59 -14.63
C GLU A 231 10.37 8.86 -13.76
N LYS A 232 10.16 8.09 -12.68
CA LYS A 232 9.05 8.30 -11.74
C LYS A 232 9.49 9.04 -10.49
N HIS A 233 10.72 8.85 -10.03
CA HIS A 233 11.21 9.43 -8.78
C HIS A 233 11.94 10.77 -8.94
N VAL A 234 12.40 11.12 -10.15
CA VAL A 234 13.14 12.36 -10.44
C VAL A 234 12.27 13.37 -11.20
N VAL A 235 10.94 13.28 -11.03
CA VAL A 235 9.98 14.24 -11.61
C VAL A 235 9.80 15.42 -10.65
N PHE A 236 10.57 16.47 -10.87
CA PHE A 236 10.49 17.70 -10.08
C PHE A 236 9.44 18.68 -10.65
N ASP A 237 8.20 18.23 -10.82
CA ASP A 237 7.07 19.12 -11.15
C ASP A 237 6.49 19.72 -9.85
N PRO A 238 6.64 21.04 -9.61
CA PRO A 238 6.14 21.67 -8.39
C PRO A 238 4.63 21.53 -8.21
N LYS A 239 3.86 21.55 -9.30
CA LYS A 239 2.40 21.39 -9.25
C LYS A 239 2.04 19.98 -8.85
N LEU A 240 2.69 18.97 -9.43
CA LEU A 240 2.49 17.57 -9.05
C LEU A 240 2.83 17.35 -7.58
N ILE A 241 4.01 17.78 -7.13
CA ILE A 241 4.49 17.62 -5.75
C ILE A 241 3.54 18.30 -4.77
N ALA A 242 3.24 19.59 -4.97
CA ALA A 242 2.37 20.35 -4.07
C ALA A 242 0.96 19.73 -4.04
N SER A 243 0.41 19.39 -5.21
CA SER A 243 -0.93 18.84 -5.26
C SER A 243 -1.05 17.46 -4.63
N ASN A 244 -0.07 16.57 -4.84
CA ASN A 244 -0.06 15.26 -4.18
C ASN A 244 0.16 15.40 -2.67
N ALA A 245 1.01 16.34 -2.21
CA ALA A 245 1.17 16.60 -0.78
C ALA A 245 -0.16 17.01 -0.15
N TRP A 246 -0.92 17.89 -0.81
CA TRP A 246 -2.26 18.26 -0.37
C TRP A 246 -3.26 17.09 -0.48
N LYS A 247 -3.25 16.28 -1.53
CA LYS A 247 -4.11 15.10 -1.64
C LYS A 247 -3.90 14.13 -0.48
N TYR A 248 -2.65 13.84 -0.12
CA TYR A 248 -2.33 13.04 1.06
C TYR A 248 -2.74 13.73 2.36
N PHE A 249 -2.48 15.04 2.51
CA PHE A 249 -2.92 15.78 3.69
C PHE A 249 -4.44 15.68 3.90
N PHE A 250 -5.23 15.94 2.86
CA PHE A 250 -6.70 15.83 2.91
C PHE A 250 -7.18 14.38 3.09
N LYS A 251 -6.51 13.41 2.45
CA LYS A 251 -6.76 11.97 2.62
C LYS A 251 -6.66 11.58 4.10
N HIS A 252 -5.56 11.94 4.76
CA HIS A 252 -5.29 11.54 6.13
C HIS A 252 -6.05 12.37 7.17
N LEU A 253 -6.23 13.68 6.94
CA LEU A 253 -6.88 14.57 7.92
C LEU A 253 -8.41 14.47 7.88
N PHE A 254 -9.00 14.40 6.69
CA PHE A 254 -10.46 14.48 6.51
C PHE A 254 -11.08 13.18 5.98
N TYR A 255 -10.29 12.11 5.84
CA TYR A 255 -10.75 10.81 5.35
C TYR A 255 -11.44 10.88 3.97
N VAL A 256 -11.04 11.82 3.11
CA VAL A 256 -11.68 12.10 1.80
C VAL A 256 -11.78 10.85 0.91
N HIS A 257 -10.86 9.90 1.07
CA HIS A 257 -10.87 8.62 0.37
C HIS A 257 -12.11 7.75 0.64
N PHE A 258 -12.79 7.96 1.77
CA PHE A 258 -14.00 7.25 2.17
C PHE A 258 -15.29 8.01 1.83
N TRP A 259 -15.18 9.23 1.30
CA TRP A 259 -16.34 10.00 0.87
C TRP A 259 -16.97 9.43 -0.40
N SER A 260 -18.21 9.82 -0.67
CA SER A 260 -18.88 9.46 -1.93
C SER A 260 -18.12 10.02 -3.14
N PHE A 261 -18.26 9.34 -4.29
CA PHE A 261 -17.50 9.66 -5.50
C PHE A 261 -17.57 11.15 -5.88
N LYS A 262 -18.77 11.74 -5.84
CA LYS A 262 -19.01 13.16 -6.18
C LYS A 262 -18.14 14.12 -5.35
N TYR A 263 -18.14 13.97 -4.03
CA TYR A 263 -17.38 14.86 -3.14
C TYR A 263 -15.89 14.59 -3.21
N LYS A 264 -15.51 13.32 -3.36
CA LYS A 264 -14.12 12.92 -3.53
C LYS A 264 -13.53 13.53 -4.81
N GLN A 265 -14.26 13.44 -5.91
CA GLN A 265 -13.88 14.03 -7.20
C GLN A 265 -13.74 15.55 -7.08
N PHE A 266 -14.73 16.22 -6.45
CA PHE A 266 -14.65 17.66 -6.21
C PHE A 266 -13.36 18.05 -5.46
N VAL A 267 -13.01 17.35 -4.38
CA VAL A 267 -11.80 17.67 -3.61
C VAL A 267 -10.52 17.43 -4.43
N TYR A 268 -10.38 16.25 -5.04
CA TYR A 268 -9.12 15.86 -5.67
C TYR A 268 -8.91 16.40 -7.08
N GLU A 269 -9.98 16.57 -7.87
CA GLU A 269 -9.90 17.00 -9.26
C GLU A 269 -10.31 18.46 -9.48
N SER A 270 -11.18 19.02 -8.64
CA SER A 270 -11.61 20.42 -8.78
C SER A 270 -10.86 21.35 -7.84
N LEU A 271 -10.90 21.07 -6.53
CA LEU A 271 -10.35 21.95 -5.50
C LEU A 271 -8.81 21.93 -5.51
N ILE A 272 -8.19 20.77 -5.33
CA ILE A 272 -6.72 20.65 -5.21
C ILE A 272 -6.01 20.88 -6.56
N MET A 273 -6.67 20.63 -7.69
CA MET A 273 -6.09 20.91 -9.02
C MET A 273 -6.25 22.37 -9.46
N ASN A 274 -7.07 23.16 -8.77
CA ASN A 274 -7.19 24.59 -9.05
C ASN A 274 -5.88 25.30 -8.66
N ASN A 275 -5.21 25.91 -9.65
CA ASN A 275 -3.89 26.53 -9.45
C ASN A 275 -3.92 27.66 -8.40
N ILE A 276 -4.98 28.48 -8.36
CA ILE A 276 -5.11 29.59 -7.42
C ILE A 276 -5.27 29.05 -6.01
N PHE A 277 -6.17 28.07 -5.82
CA PHE A 277 -6.36 27.42 -4.53
C PHE A 277 -5.06 26.77 -4.05
N LEU A 278 -4.40 25.99 -4.91
CA LEU A 278 -3.16 25.28 -4.59
C LEU A 278 -2.03 26.24 -4.17
N LEU A 279 -1.85 27.34 -4.91
CA LEU A 279 -0.83 28.34 -4.60
C LEU A 279 -1.17 29.08 -3.29
N ALA A 280 -2.41 29.53 -3.13
CA ALA A 280 -2.86 30.26 -1.96
C ALA A 280 -2.73 29.41 -0.68
N THR A 281 -3.16 28.14 -0.71
CA THR A 281 -3.04 27.25 0.45
C THR A 281 -1.59 26.91 0.76
N THR A 282 -0.76 26.70 -0.24
CA THR A 282 0.67 26.40 -0.05
C THR A 282 1.40 27.59 0.57
N ILE A 283 1.25 28.79 0.02
CA ILE A 283 1.87 30.02 0.57
C ILE A 283 1.36 30.28 1.99
N SER A 284 0.03 30.21 2.21
CA SER A 284 -0.55 30.42 3.54
C SER A 284 -0.01 29.42 4.57
N SER A 285 0.20 28.17 4.16
CA SER A 285 0.78 27.15 5.01
C SER A 285 2.24 27.44 5.35
N VAL A 286 3.06 27.84 4.38
CA VAL A 286 4.46 28.23 4.63
C VAL A 286 4.53 29.43 5.59
N ILE A 287 3.72 30.47 5.35
CA ILE A 287 3.66 31.64 6.23
C ILE A 287 3.24 31.25 7.65
N LEU A 288 2.21 30.41 7.78
CA LEU A 288 1.74 29.93 9.08
C LEU A 288 2.83 29.11 9.81
N LEU A 289 3.54 28.23 9.10
CA LEU A 289 4.64 27.45 9.66
C LEU A 289 5.77 28.37 10.16
N LEU A 290 6.20 29.34 9.35
CA LEU A 290 7.24 30.31 9.73
C LEU A 290 6.81 31.17 10.92
N PHE A 291 5.54 31.59 10.95
CA PHE A 291 4.97 32.33 12.08
C PHE A 291 4.95 31.50 13.37
N ILE A 292 4.58 30.22 13.31
CA ILE A 292 4.61 29.35 14.49
C ILE A 292 6.05 29.12 14.96
N LEU A 293 7.00 28.93 14.03
CA LEU A 293 8.42 28.73 14.36
C LEU A 293 9.04 29.96 15.02
N SER A 294 8.57 31.18 14.70
CA SER A 294 9.06 32.44 15.30
C SER A 294 8.55 32.67 16.73
N LYS A 295 7.49 31.97 17.17
CA LYS A 295 6.98 32.10 18.53
C LYS A 295 7.92 31.46 19.56
N LYS A 296 8.00 32.04 20.76
CA LYS A 296 8.80 31.49 21.86
C LYS A 296 8.15 30.24 22.49
N GLU A 297 6.82 30.14 22.48
CA GLU A 297 6.12 29.00 23.05
C GLU A 297 6.38 27.70 22.27
N ASN A 298 6.71 26.64 23.00
CA ASN A 298 7.05 25.34 22.40
C ASN A 298 5.82 24.50 22.05
N GLY A 299 4.61 24.90 22.47
CA GLY A 299 3.40 24.08 22.39
C GLY A 299 2.95 23.73 20.97
N LEU A 300 3.17 24.64 20.00
CA LEU A 300 2.78 24.49 18.57
C LEU A 300 3.94 24.03 17.67
N LYS A 301 5.19 24.14 18.13
CA LYS A 301 6.38 23.74 17.36
C LYS A 301 6.43 22.25 17.10
N ASP A 302 5.82 21.45 17.97
CA ASP A 302 5.76 20.00 17.81
C ASP A 302 4.84 19.58 16.67
N GLN A 303 3.76 20.31 16.48
CA GLN A 303 2.78 20.11 15.43
C GLN A 303 3.43 20.45 14.09
N VAL A 304 4.20 21.55 14.05
CA VAL A 304 5.03 21.90 12.88
C VAL A 304 6.05 20.80 12.58
N LEU A 305 6.78 20.31 13.58
CA LEU A 305 7.72 19.21 13.41
C LEU A 305 7.03 17.97 12.83
N LEU A 306 5.89 17.56 13.38
CA LEU A 306 5.16 16.39 12.91
C LEU A 306 4.63 16.55 11.48
N LEU A 307 4.21 17.75 11.08
CA LEU A 307 3.83 18.04 9.70
C LEU A 307 5.03 17.98 8.75
N ILE A 308 6.18 18.53 9.14
CA ILE A 308 7.41 18.44 8.34
C ILE A 308 7.81 16.97 8.16
N LEU A 309 7.79 16.17 9.23
CA LEU A 309 8.10 14.75 9.18
C LEU A 309 7.10 13.96 8.32
N PHE A 310 5.82 14.30 8.38
CA PHE A 310 4.79 13.74 7.50
C PHE A 310 5.09 14.01 6.02
N VAL A 311 5.35 15.27 5.66
CA VAL A 311 5.67 15.66 4.27
C VAL A 311 6.97 15.01 3.79
N LEU A 312 8.01 15.00 4.63
CA LEU A 312 9.26 14.31 4.31
C LEU A 312 9.00 12.81 4.06
N ALA A 313 8.30 12.13 4.95
CA ALA A 313 8.00 10.70 4.79
C ALA A 313 7.19 10.37 3.52
N LEU A 314 6.49 11.35 2.93
CA LEU A 314 5.84 11.21 1.62
C LEU A 314 6.77 11.48 0.44
N ALA A 315 7.89 12.17 0.63
CA ALA A 315 8.76 12.63 -0.46
C ALA A 315 9.19 11.52 -1.43
N PRO A 316 9.55 10.28 -1.00
CA PRO A 316 9.90 9.20 -1.93
C PRO A 316 8.77 8.78 -2.88
N ILE A 317 7.51 9.03 -2.50
CA ILE A 317 6.31 8.57 -3.22
C ILE A 317 5.44 9.73 -3.72
N ILE A 318 5.85 10.98 -3.50
CA ILE A 318 5.02 12.16 -3.77
C ILE A 318 4.79 12.38 -5.28
N THR A 319 5.69 11.87 -6.12
CA THR A 319 5.60 11.94 -7.58
C THR A 319 4.85 10.76 -8.20
N LEU A 320 4.53 9.72 -7.40
CA LEU A 320 3.78 8.56 -7.88
C LEU A 320 2.31 8.93 -8.15
N TYR A 321 1.65 8.11 -8.96
CA TYR A 321 0.24 8.30 -9.27
C TYR A 321 -0.62 8.14 -8.00
N PHE A 322 -1.32 9.21 -7.63
CA PHE A 322 -2.27 9.21 -6.52
C PHE A 322 -3.59 8.59 -6.98
N TYR A 323 -3.75 7.29 -6.74
CA TYR A 323 -5.00 6.59 -6.99
C TYR A 323 -6.04 7.02 -5.95
N TRP A 324 -7.23 7.43 -6.40
CA TRP A 324 -8.26 7.96 -5.50
C TRP A 324 -9.64 7.34 -5.65
N GLN A 325 -9.88 6.57 -6.71
CA GLN A 325 -11.21 6.03 -6.98
C GLN A 325 -11.65 5.02 -5.91
N HIS A 326 -10.74 4.14 -5.48
CA HIS A 326 -11.00 3.12 -4.44
C HIS A 326 -10.21 3.37 -3.16
N PRO A 327 -10.75 2.96 -2.00
CA PRO A 327 -10.16 3.24 -0.69
C PRO A 327 -9.12 2.20 -0.23
N TYR A 328 -8.45 1.50 -1.14
CA TYR A 328 -7.52 0.41 -0.79
C TYR A 328 -6.27 0.45 -1.66
N GLU A 329 -6.46 0.58 -2.98
CA GLU A 329 -5.36 0.63 -3.94
C GLU A 329 -4.46 1.86 -3.72
N ASN A 330 -3.16 1.62 -3.50
CA ASN A 330 -2.11 2.62 -3.26
C ASN A 330 -2.18 3.34 -1.90
N ASP A 331 -2.95 2.82 -0.94
CA ASP A 331 -2.93 3.28 0.45
C ASP A 331 -1.60 3.01 1.16
N ARG A 332 -0.91 1.92 0.80
CA ARG A 332 0.40 1.51 1.33
C ARG A 332 1.47 2.60 1.24
N TYR A 333 1.39 3.48 0.25
CA TYR A 333 2.35 4.58 0.08
C TYR A 333 2.30 5.59 1.23
N GLY A 334 1.15 5.74 1.90
CA GLY A 334 1.01 6.59 3.09
C GLY A 334 1.51 5.95 4.39
N TYR A 335 1.87 4.67 4.38
CA TYR A 335 2.17 3.91 5.60
C TYR A 335 3.35 4.49 6.39
N LEU A 336 4.44 4.87 5.71
CA LEU A 336 5.63 5.48 6.34
C LEU A 336 5.32 6.83 6.99
N ALA A 337 4.41 7.61 6.38
CA ALA A 337 4.03 8.94 6.84
C ALA A 337 2.94 8.91 7.92
N SER A 338 2.16 7.84 7.99
CA SER A 338 1.01 7.69 8.89
C SER A 338 1.31 7.92 10.39
N PRO A 339 2.46 7.50 10.98
CA PRO A 339 2.72 7.75 12.40
C PRO A 339 2.77 9.23 12.74
N PHE A 340 3.32 10.05 11.82
CA PHE A 340 3.53 11.48 12.05
C PHE A 340 2.21 12.26 11.96
N ILE A 341 1.36 11.97 10.97
CA ILE A 341 0.05 12.63 10.85
C ILE A 341 -0.91 12.20 11.96
N ILE A 342 -0.88 10.94 12.38
CA ILE A 342 -1.67 10.47 13.54
C ILE A 342 -1.21 11.20 14.80
N ALA A 343 0.09 11.25 15.06
CA ALA A 343 0.63 12.00 16.19
C ALA A 343 0.26 13.49 16.14
N PHE A 344 0.25 14.10 14.94
CA PHE A 344 -0.17 15.48 14.73
C PHE A 344 -1.63 15.69 15.13
N VAL A 345 -2.55 14.87 14.62
CA VAL A 345 -3.99 14.98 14.91
C VAL A 345 -4.26 14.76 16.39
N VAL A 346 -3.72 13.69 16.99
CA VAL A 346 -3.93 13.39 18.41
C VAL A 346 -3.42 14.54 19.29
N LYS A 347 -2.26 15.13 18.97
CA LYS A 347 -1.75 16.31 19.70
C LYS A 347 -2.58 17.57 19.47
N LEU A 348 -3.12 17.76 18.28
CA LEU A 348 -4.02 18.89 18.00
C LEU A 348 -5.29 18.80 18.87
N LEU A 349 -5.86 17.61 19.02
CA LEU A 349 -7.01 17.38 19.89
C LEU A 349 -6.71 17.66 21.37
N CYS A 350 -5.47 17.40 21.82
CA CYS A 350 -5.04 17.76 23.17
C CYS A 350 -5.02 19.28 23.44
N LEU A 351 -4.96 20.13 22.40
CA LEU A 351 -4.98 21.60 22.56
C LEU A 351 -6.38 22.16 22.88
N ILE A 352 -7.44 21.35 22.77
CA ILE A 352 -8.81 21.76 23.11
C ILE A 352 -8.90 21.97 24.63
N ARG A 353 -9.06 23.23 25.05
CA ARG A 353 -9.10 23.61 26.48
C ARG A 353 -10.30 23.05 27.25
N ASN A 354 -11.45 22.93 26.58
CA ASN A 354 -12.66 22.39 27.20
C ASN A 354 -12.58 20.85 27.27
N ASN A 355 -12.53 20.30 28.48
CA ASN A 355 -12.38 18.86 28.71
C ASN A 355 -13.50 18.03 28.08
N TYR A 356 -14.76 18.47 28.14
CA TYR A 356 -15.89 17.76 27.55
C TYR A 356 -15.77 17.74 26.02
N LEU A 357 -15.53 18.90 25.40
CA LEU A 357 -15.34 18.98 23.94
C LEU A 357 -14.14 18.17 23.47
N ARG A 358 -13.06 18.14 24.25
CA ARG A 358 -11.87 17.34 23.98
C ARG A 358 -12.19 15.85 23.99
N ILE A 359 -12.86 15.36 25.03
CA ILE A 359 -13.28 13.95 25.15
C ILE A 359 -14.21 13.57 24.01
N VAL A 360 -15.25 14.38 23.74
CA VAL A 360 -16.21 14.13 22.66
C VAL A 360 -15.50 14.05 21.31
N THR A 361 -14.62 15.01 21.00
CA THR A 361 -13.86 15.00 19.74
C THR A 361 -12.93 13.78 19.64
N PHE A 362 -12.30 13.36 20.74
CA PHE A 362 -11.51 12.12 20.78
C PHE A 362 -12.36 10.88 20.51
N LEU A 363 -13.54 10.78 21.13
CA LEU A 363 -14.46 9.65 20.93
C LEU A 363 -14.96 9.59 19.49
N VAL A 364 -15.30 10.74 18.89
CA VAL A 364 -15.69 10.82 17.47
C VAL A 364 -14.53 10.40 16.56
N PHE A 365 -13.32 10.90 16.81
CA PHE A 365 -12.14 10.54 16.04
C PHE A 365 -11.83 9.03 16.14
N ALA A 366 -11.88 8.46 17.35
CA ALA A 366 -11.70 7.03 17.56
C ALA A 366 -12.80 6.21 16.86
N PHE A 367 -14.07 6.63 17.00
CA PHE A 367 -15.21 5.97 16.34
C PHE A 367 -15.08 5.95 14.82
N ILE A 368 -14.65 7.06 14.20
CA ILE A 368 -14.41 7.12 12.75
C ILE A 368 -13.33 6.12 12.34
N ASN A 369 -12.19 6.08 13.05
CA ASN A 369 -11.11 5.13 12.73
C ASN A 369 -11.57 3.68 12.89
N VAL A 370 -12.23 3.33 14.00
CA VAL A 370 -12.76 1.98 14.22
C VAL A 370 -13.75 1.58 13.13
N SER A 371 -14.70 2.46 12.81
CA SER A 371 -15.75 2.18 11.82
C SER A 371 -15.17 1.95 10.42
N LEU A 372 -14.25 2.83 10.00
CA LEU A 372 -13.58 2.70 8.70
C LEU A 372 -12.65 1.48 8.65
N PHE A 373 -11.94 1.19 9.75
CA PHE A 373 -11.11 0.00 9.87
C PHE A 373 -11.94 -1.27 9.70
N ILE A 374 -13.05 -1.39 10.45
CA ILE A 374 -13.97 -2.54 10.37
C ILE A 374 -14.51 -2.67 8.94
N ASN A 375 -14.88 -1.56 8.30
CA ASN A 375 -15.38 -1.57 6.93
C ASN A 375 -14.36 -2.10 5.91
N VAL A 376 -13.08 -1.70 6.00
CA VAL A 376 -12.05 -2.13 5.06
C VAL A 376 -11.57 -3.55 5.36
N ILE A 377 -11.47 -3.95 6.64
CA ILE A 377 -11.06 -5.32 7.00
C ILE A 377 -12.17 -6.34 6.68
N SER A 378 -13.44 -5.96 6.76
CA SER A 378 -14.55 -6.83 6.32
C SER A 378 -14.54 -7.02 4.81
N ARG A 379 -14.16 -6.00 4.04
CA ARG A 379 -13.96 -6.10 2.59
C ARG A 379 -12.77 -7.02 2.24
N ASN A 380 -11.69 -6.99 3.01
CA ASN A 380 -10.59 -7.96 2.88
C ASN A 380 -11.06 -9.41 3.05
N ASN A 381 -11.88 -9.67 4.08
CA ASN A 381 -12.48 -10.98 4.29
C ASN A 381 -13.36 -11.40 3.10
N ALA A 382 -14.19 -10.49 2.57
CA ALA A 382 -15.01 -10.77 1.40
C ALA A 382 -14.16 -11.02 0.13
N ALA A 383 -13.14 -10.21 -0.11
CA ALA A 383 -12.21 -10.42 -1.22
C ALA A 383 -11.52 -11.79 -1.13
N SER A 384 -11.10 -12.20 0.07
CA SER A 384 -10.54 -13.53 0.31
C SER A 384 -11.54 -14.65 0.02
N LYS A 385 -12.79 -14.54 0.49
CA LYS A 385 -13.85 -15.52 0.19
C LYS A 385 -14.09 -15.64 -1.32
N CYS A 386 -14.10 -14.52 -2.03
CA CYS A 386 -14.23 -14.50 -3.49
C CYS A 386 -13.04 -15.21 -4.16
N LEU A 387 -11.81 -14.84 -3.80
CA LEU A 387 -10.58 -15.41 -4.36
C LEU A 387 -10.52 -16.92 -4.14
N HIS A 388 -10.64 -17.35 -2.88
CA HIS A 388 -10.52 -18.75 -2.50
C HIS A 388 -11.71 -19.59 -2.95
N GLY A 389 -12.92 -19.03 -2.98
CA GLY A 389 -14.08 -19.70 -3.56
C GLY A 389 -13.81 -20.07 -5.01
N LEU A 390 -13.42 -19.09 -5.83
CA LEU A 390 -13.15 -19.31 -7.26
C LEU A 390 -11.97 -20.25 -7.50
N LEU A 391 -10.91 -20.20 -6.69
CA LEU A 391 -9.79 -21.14 -6.83
C LEU A 391 -10.18 -22.57 -6.41
N SER A 392 -10.94 -22.70 -5.33
CA SER A 392 -11.37 -24.00 -4.81
C SER A 392 -12.36 -24.70 -5.75
N ASP A 393 -13.28 -23.94 -6.34
CA ASP A 393 -14.30 -24.45 -7.25
C ASP A 393 -13.78 -24.70 -8.68
N PHE A 394 -12.64 -24.10 -9.06
CA PHE A 394 -12.08 -24.26 -10.40
C PHE A 394 -11.82 -25.74 -10.73
N LYS A 395 -12.54 -26.26 -11.73
CA LYS A 395 -12.38 -27.61 -12.27
C LYS A 395 -11.41 -27.59 -13.44
N ILE A 396 -10.38 -28.44 -13.41
CA ILE A 396 -9.39 -28.53 -14.49
C ILE A 396 -10.11 -28.99 -15.78
N PRO A 397 -10.12 -28.19 -16.85
CA PRO A 397 -10.71 -28.57 -18.13
C PRO A 397 -10.00 -29.77 -18.75
N LYS A 398 -10.63 -30.45 -19.72
CA LYS A 398 -9.94 -31.51 -20.48
C LYS A 398 -8.81 -30.88 -21.28
N GLN A 399 -7.68 -31.57 -21.46
CA GLN A 399 -6.50 -31.00 -22.14
C GLN A 399 -6.77 -30.51 -23.57
N SER A 400 -7.77 -31.09 -24.26
CA SER A 400 -8.23 -30.67 -25.59
C SER A 400 -9.07 -29.39 -25.61
N ASP A 401 -9.56 -28.92 -24.46
CA ASP A 401 -10.46 -27.77 -24.41
C ASP A 401 -9.70 -26.46 -24.65
N ASN A 402 -10.20 -25.65 -25.59
CA ASN A 402 -9.92 -24.22 -25.64
C ASN A 402 -10.81 -23.52 -24.62
N VAL A 403 -10.20 -22.80 -23.66
CA VAL A 403 -10.94 -22.23 -22.54
C VAL A 403 -11.04 -20.72 -22.68
N PHE A 404 -12.26 -20.20 -22.72
CA PHE A 404 -12.54 -18.76 -22.75
C PHE A 404 -13.18 -18.32 -21.43
N ILE A 405 -12.50 -17.42 -20.70
CA ILE A 405 -13.09 -16.82 -19.50
C ILE A 405 -13.74 -15.51 -19.90
N LEU A 406 -15.07 -15.48 -19.91
CA LEU A 406 -15.86 -14.33 -20.36
C LEU A 406 -15.88 -13.20 -19.31
N GLY A 407 -15.60 -13.50 -18.05
CA GLY A 407 -15.41 -12.45 -17.06
C GLY A 407 -14.77 -12.98 -15.79
N MET A 408 -13.54 -12.55 -15.55
CA MET A 408 -12.78 -12.89 -14.36
C MET A 408 -12.74 -11.69 -13.39
N PRO A 409 -12.96 -11.86 -12.09
CA PRO A 409 -12.85 -10.76 -11.14
C PRO A 409 -11.43 -10.17 -11.11
N ASP A 410 -11.30 -8.89 -11.47
CA ASP A 410 -10.04 -8.11 -11.39
C ASP A 410 -9.75 -7.72 -9.94
N ASN A 411 -10.77 -7.16 -9.28
CA ASN A 411 -10.72 -6.65 -7.93
C ASN A 411 -12.09 -6.79 -7.24
N PHE A 412 -12.08 -6.81 -5.91
CA PHE A 412 -13.26 -6.71 -5.05
C PHE A 412 -13.28 -5.31 -4.40
N GLN A 413 -14.08 -4.38 -4.92
CA GLN A 413 -14.14 -2.99 -4.41
C GLN A 413 -12.75 -2.30 -4.30
N GLY A 414 -11.84 -2.57 -5.24
CA GLY A 414 -10.47 -2.07 -5.25
C GLY A 414 -9.43 -2.98 -4.58
N LEU A 415 -9.83 -4.05 -3.90
CA LEU A 415 -8.92 -5.08 -3.40
C LEU A 415 -8.55 -6.04 -4.53
N TYR A 416 -7.27 -6.25 -4.80
CA TYR A 416 -6.82 -7.11 -5.89
C TYR A 416 -7.35 -8.55 -5.78
N LEU A 417 -7.75 -9.12 -6.92
CA LEU A 417 -8.07 -10.54 -7.09
C LEU A 417 -7.16 -11.13 -8.18
N PHE A 418 -7.71 -11.39 -9.37
CA PHE A 418 -6.98 -12.00 -10.49
C PHE A 418 -6.51 -11.00 -11.53
N ARG A 419 -6.32 -9.72 -11.17
CA ARG A 419 -5.80 -8.68 -12.08
C ARG A 419 -4.59 -9.20 -12.86
N ASP A 420 -4.71 -9.26 -14.19
CA ASP A 420 -3.69 -9.85 -15.06
C ASP A 420 -3.38 -8.91 -16.23
N TYR A 421 -2.11 -8.54 -16.36
CA TYR A 421 -1.61 -7.67 -17.41
C TYR A 421 -1.15 -8.45 -18.65
N LYS A 422 -1.01 -9.78 -18.57
CA LYS A 422 -0.50 -10.63 -19.65
C LYS A 422 -1.59 -11.20 -20.56
N ASN A 423 -2.87 -10.99 -20.22
CA ASN A 423 -4.04 -11.44 -20.99
C ASN A 423 -4.04 -12.95 -21.30
N ASN A 424 -3.49 -13.78 -20.40
CA ASN A 424 -3.40 -15.24 -20.56
C ASN A 424 -3.76 -16.01 -19.28
N ALA A 425 -4.47 -15.33 -18.36
CA ALA A 425 -4.87 -15.83 -17.06
C ALA A 425 -3.68 -16.27 -16.19
N HIS A 426 -2.54 -15.57 -16.33
CA HIS A 426 -1.29 -15.93 -15.66
C HIS A 426 -1.42 -15.96 -14.14
N ILE A 427 -2.06 -14.95 -13.56
CA ILE A 427 -2.29 -14.89 -12.12
C ILE A 427 -3.20 -16.02 -11.65
N LEU A 428 -4.32 -16.27 -12.32
CA LEU A 428 -5.22 -17.39 -11.98
C LEU A 428 -4.49 -18.73 -12.02
N LYS A 429 -3.77 -19.03 -13.11
CA LYS A 429 -3.03 -20.29 -13.28
C LYS A 429 -2.01 -20.50 -12.17
N LYS A 430 -1.21 -19.48 -11.87
CA LYS A 430 -0.21 -19.56 -10.80
C LYS A 430 -0.84 -19.69 -9.42
N SER A 431 -1.94 -18.99 -9.15
CA SER A 431 -2.65 -19.13 -7.88
C SER A 431 -3.23 -20.53 -7.71
N LEU A 432 -3.77 -21.15 -8.77
CA LEU A 432 -4.25 -22.54 -8.75
C LEU A 432 -3.11 -23.52 -8.44
N ASP A 433 -1.96 -23.34 -9.06
CA ASP A 433 -0.78 -24.18 -8.86
C ASP A 433 -0.23 -24.04 -7.43
N LEU A 434 0.16 -22.82 -7.04
CA LEU A 434 0.84 -22.53 -5.77
C LEU A 434 -0.03 -22.74 -4.53
N MET A 435 -1.33 -22.50 -4.62
CA MET A 435 -2.22 -22.50 -3.44
C MET A 435 -3.13 -23.73 -3.36
N TYR A 436 -3.39 -24.40 -4.48
CA TYR A 436 -4.32 -25.54 -4.54
C TYR A 436 -3.72 -26.76 -5.23
N ASN A 437 -2.45 -26.72 -5.66
CA ASN A 437 -1.78 -27.80 -6.38
C ASN A 437 -2.56 -28.25 -7.63
N LYS A 438 -3.23 -27.29 -8.30
CA LYS A 438 -4.04 -27.49 -9.51
C LYS A 438 -3.29 -26.94 -10.72
N ARG A 439 -2.40 -27.74 -11.31
CA ARG A 439 -1.63 -27.33 -12.49
C ARG A 439 -2.51 -27.31 -13.74
N VAL A 440 -2.66 -26.12 -14.34
CA VAL A 440 -3.47 -25.94 -15.56
C VAL A 440 -2.57 -25.74 -16.78
N THR A 441 -2.54 -26.74 -17.67
CA THR A 441 -1.74 -26.72 -18.91
C THR A 441 -2.52 -26.17 -20.11
N ASN A 442 -3.85 -26.13 -20.05
CA ASN A 442 -4.71 -25.59 -21.11
C ASN A 442 -4.38 -24.14 -21.47
N LYS A 443 -4.59 -23.78 -22.74
CA LYS A 443 -4.65 -22.38 -23.16
C LYS A 443 -5.95 -21.76 -22.62
N ILE A 444 -5.81 -20.77 -21.73
CA ILE A 444 -6.92 -19.99 -21.19
C ILE A 444 -6.83 -18.60 -21.80
N THR A 445 -7.91 -18.17 -22.43
CA THR A 445 -8.04 -16.85 -23.04
C THR A 445 -9.05 -16.03 -22.22
N PRO A 446 -8.61 -15.14 -21.32
CA PRO A 446 -9.51 -14.20 -20.67
C PRO A 446 -9.99 -13.14 -21.66
N ILE A 447 -11.31 -13.04 -21.84
CA ILE A 447 -11.94 -12.04 -22.73
C ILE A 447 -12.02 -10.68 -22.05
N ALA A 448 -12.50 -10.67 -20.82
CA ALA A 448 -12.65 -9.49 -20.00
C ALA A 448 -12.44 -9.84 -18.52
N GLN A 449 -12.11 -8.82 -17.74
CA GLN A 449 -12.16 -8.86 -16.29
C GLN A 449 -13.23 -7.89 -15.80
N PHE A 450 -13.60 -7.92 -14.51
CA PHE A 450 -14.57 -6.96 -13.96
C PHE A 450 -14.27 -6.61 -12.50
N ASN A 451 -14.74 -5.44 -12.04
CA ASN A 451 -14.72 -5.12 -10.60
C ASN A 451 -15.93 -5.77 -9.92
N GLN A 452 -15.68 -6.67 -8.98
CA GLN A 452 -16.71 -7.29 -8.15
C GLN A 452 -17.05 -6.39 -6.96
N LYS A 453 -18.32 -6.17 -6.68
CA LYS A 453 -18.80 -5.34 -5.57
C LYS A 453 -19.33 -6.18 -4.41
N ASN A 454 -20.01 -7.28 -4.69
CA ASN A 454 -20.56 -8.18 -3.67
C ASN A 454 -20.18 -9.64 -3.97
N LEU A 455 -20.29 -10.49 -2.95
CA LEU A 455 -20.00 -11.92 -3.07
C LEU A 455 -20.95 -12.67 -4.02
N ASN A 456 -22.14 -12.12 -4.28
CA ASN A 456 -23.16 -12.75 -5.13
C ASN A 456 -23.24 -12.11 -6.53
N ASP A 457 -22.38 -11.12 -6.81
CA ASP A 457 -22.31 -10.48 -8.12
C ASP A 457 -22.04 -11.55 -9.18
N SER A 458 -22.78 -11.50 -10.28
CA SER A 458 -22.76 -12.54 -11.30
C SER A 458 -22.83 -11.94 -12.69
N LEU A 459 -22.30 -12.69 -13.65
CA LEU A 459 -22.43 -12.37 -15.07
C LEU A 459 -23.71 -12.99 -15.63
N LYS A 460 -24.25 -12.36 -16.67
CA LYS A 460 -25.30 -12.89 -17.54
C LYS A 460 -24.70 -13.10 -18.92
N VAL A 461 -25.01 -14.25 -19.51
CA VAL A 461 -24.60 -14.61 -20.86
C VAL A 461 -25.86 -14.92 -21.66
N ASP A 462 -26.03 -14.24 -22.78
CA ASP A 462 -27.09 -14.52 -23.75
C ASP A 462 -26.44 -14.81 -25.10
N PHE A 463 -26.81 -15.91 -25.74
CA PHE A 463 -26.40 -16.19 -27.12
C PHE A 463 -27.33 -15.41 -28.06
N ILE A 464 -26.75 -14.56 -28.92
CA ILE A 464 -27.53 -13.76 -29.87
C ILE A 464 -27.78 -14.56 -31.15
N ASP A 465 -26.73 -15.24 -31.63
CA ASP A 465 -26.75 -16.05 -32.85
C ASP A 465 -25.65 -17.13 -32.79
N SER A 466 -25.38 -17.76 -33.93
CA SER A 466 -24.39 -18.85 -34.05
C SER A 466 -22.93 -18.44 -33.85
N LYS A 467 -22.62 -17.14 -33.77
CA LYS A 467 -21.26 -16.62 -33.59
C LYS A 467 -21.12 -15.56 -32.50
N THR A 468 -22.21 -14.95 -32.05
CA THR A 468 -22.18 -13.82 -31.14
C THR A 468 -22.77 -14.13 -29.76
N ILE A 469 -21.98 -13.80 -28.73
CA ILE A 469 -22.38 -13.83 -27.32
C ILE A 469 -22.51 -12.39 -26.80
N HIS A 470 -23.56 -12.16 -26.02
CA HIS A 470 -23.75 -10.99 -25.18
C HIS A 470 -23.35 -11.31 -23.74
N VAL A 471 -22.44 -10.53 -23.15
CA VAL A 471 -22.00 -10.68 -21.76
C VAL A 471 -22.26 -9.39 -21.00
N GLY A 472 -23.09 -9.49 -19.96
CA GLY A 472 -23.46 -8.38 -19.09
C GLY A 472 -23.45 -8.77 -17.60
N PHE A 473 -23.89 -7.86 -16.74
CA PHE A 473 -24.01 -8.09 -15.30
C PHE A 473 -25.48 -8.35 -14.92
N LYS A 474 -25.73 -9.19 -13.91
CA LYS A 474 -27.07 -9.34 -13.30
C LYS A 474 -27.42 -8.21 -12.33
N GLN A 475 -26.45 -7.35 -12.03
CA GLN A 475 -26.53 -6.30 -11.02
C GLN A 475 -25.85 -5.01 -11.50
N SER A 476 -25.96 -3.94 -10.71
CA SER A 476 -25.44 -2.61 -11.05
C SER A 476 -24.14 -2.24 -10.33
N GLY A 477 -23.37 -1.33 -10.94
CA GLY A 477 -22.15 -0.78 -10.37
C GLY A 477 -20.87 -1.55 -10.69
N ASN A 478 -20.96 -2.59 -11.52
CA ASN A 478 -19.80 -3.26 -12.11
C ASN A 478 -19.50 -2.65 -13.50
N TRP A 479 -18.25 -2.78 -13.91
CA TRP A 479 -17.79 -2.47 -15.26
C TRP A 479 -16.66 -3.42 -15.65
N PHE A 480 -16.46 -3.57 -16.96
CA PHE A 480 -15.44 -4.47 -17.49
C PHE A 480 -14.08 -3.79 -17.59
N TRP A 481 -13.04 -4.60 -17.44
CA TRP A 481 -11.63 -4.27 -17.48
C TRP A 481 -10.89 -5.21 -18.43
N LYS A 482 -9.72 -4.78 -18.89
CA LYS A 482 -8.73 -5.64 -19.55
C LYS A 482 -7.34 -5.06 -19.31
N GLY A 483 -6.40 -5.87 -18.83
CA GLY A 483 -5.03 -5.42 -18.56
C GLY A 483 -4.94 -4.29 -17.53
N GLY A 484 -5.82 -4.31 -16.51
CA GLY A 484 -5.85 -3.28 -15.46
C GLY A 484 -6.38 -1.91 -15.90
N ILE A 485 -6.90 -1.77 -17.12
CA ILE A 485 -7.60 -0.57 -17.60
C ILE A 485 -9.05 -0.91 -18.00
N GLY A 486 -9.90 0.10 -18.16
CA GLY A 486 -11.29 -0.11 -18.60
C GLY A 486 -11.35 -0.83 -19.95
N LEU A 487 -12.32 -1.74 -20.11
CA LEU A 487 -12.49 -2.49 -21.36
C LEU A 487 -12.82 -1.53 -22.53
N SER A 488 -12.06 -1.68 -23.61
CA SER A 488 -12.27 -1.01 -24.89
C SER A 488 -12.56 -2.05 -25.98
N ASN A 489 -13.05 -1.58 -27.14
CA ASN A 489 -13.19 -2.46 -28.31
C ASN A 489 -11.83 -3.01 -28.72
N TYR A 490 -11.77 -4.29 -29.09
CA TYR A 490 -10.56 -4.90 -29.63
C TYR A 490 -10.89 -6.12 -30.47
N LYS A 491 -9.98 -6.47 -31.38
CA LYS A 491 -10.11 -7.63 -32.25
C LYS A 491 -8.88 -8.53 -32.13
N THR A 492 -9.11 -9.82 -32.26
CA THR A 492 -8.08 -10.87 -32.39
C THR A 492 -8.42 -11.72 -33.60
N ASP A 493 -7.56 -12.67 -33.95
CA ASP A 493 -7.84 -13.63 -35.02
C ASP A 493 -9.03 -14.55 -34.70
N LEU A 494 -9.27 -14.80 -33.40
CA LEU A 494 -10.31 -15.70 -32.91
C LEU A 494 -11.68 -15.02 -32.76
N PHE A 495 -11.70 -13.75 -32.36
CA PHE A 495 -12.94 -13.03 -32.05
C PHE A 495 -12.77 -11.51 -32.03
N ASN A 496 -13.89 -10.80 -32.14
CA ASN A 496 -14.03 -9.36 -32.00
C ASN A 496 -14.84 -9.02 -30.75
N VAL A 497 -14.37 -8.08 -29.92
CA VAL A 497 -15.07 -7.57 -28.74
C VAL A 497 -15.53 -6.14 -28.98
N GLU A 498 -16.83 -5.93 -28.85
CA GLU A 498 -17.47 -4.62 -28.92
C GLU A 498 -18.04 -4.24 -27.55
N LYS A 499 -17.42 -3.26 -26.90
CA LYS A 499 -17.86 -2.71 -25.62
C LYS A 499 -19.06 -1.79 -25.82
N LYS A 500 -20.10 -2.00 -25.01
CA LYS A 500 -21.30 -1.18 -24.92
C LYS A 500 -21.47 -0.63 -23.51
N SER A 501 -22.55 0.10 -23.26
CA SER A 501 -22.85 0.61 -21.92
C SER A 501 -23.35 -0.53 -21.04
N GLY A 502 -22.57 -0.95 -20.03
CA GLY A 502 -22.95 -1.98 -19.07
C GLY A 502 -22.78 -3.44 -19.53
N TYR A 503 -22.42 -3.68 -20.79
CA TYR A 503 -22.19 -5.01 -21.36
C TYR A 503 -21.16 -4.95 -22.49
N TYR A 504 -20.73 -6.12 -22.98
CA TYR A 504 -20.01 -6.22 -24.24
C TYR A 504 -20.56 -7.36 -25.10
N LYS A 505 -20.34 -7.26 -26.42
CA LYS A 505 -20.60 -8.35 -27.36
C LYS A 505 -19.27 -8.95 -27.79
N ILE A 506 -19.22 -10.26 -27.91
CA ILE A 506 -18.10 -10.98 -28.52
C ILE A 506 -18.61 -11.76 -29.72
N THR A 507 -17.96 -11.57 -30.87
CA THR A 507 -18.27 -12.28 -32.12
C THR A 507 -17.07 -13.14 -32.50
N PHE A 508 -17.25 -14.45 -32.51
CA PHE A 508 -16.21 -15.41 -32.87
C PHE A 508 -16.08 -15.54 -34.38
N SER A 509 -14.84 -15.65 -34.87
CA SER A 509 -14.56 -15.94 -36.28
C SER A 509 -15.12 -17.32 -36.65
N ASN A 510 -14.79 -18.32 -35.83
CA ASN A 510 -15.31 -19.69 -35.85
C ASN A 510 -15.57 -20.13 -34.40
N ALA A 511 -16.85 -20.32 -34.03
CA ALA A 511 -17.21 -20.88 -32.73
C ALA A 511 -17.17 -22.42 -32.80
N SER A 512 -16.45 -23.08 -31.90
CA SER A 512 -16.43 -24.55 -31.81
C SER A 512 -17.32 -25.05 -30.66
N ARG A 513 -17.91 -26.23 -30.83
CA ARG A 513 -18.63 -26.94 -29.76
C ARG A 513 -17.68 -27.44 -28.65
N ASP A 514 -16.41 -27.61 -29.01
CA ASP A 514 -15.36 -28.05 -28.09
C ASP A 514 -14.80 -26.91 -27.25
N ASP A 515 -15.17 -25.67 -27.53
CA ASP A 515 -14.78 -24.51 -26.74
C ASP A 515 -15.53 -24.50 -25.39
N LEU A 516 -14.79 -24.36 -24.30
CA LEU A 516 -15.32 -24.27 -22.94
C LEU A 516 -15.37 -22.81 -22.51
N PHE A 517 -16.56 -22.33 -22.18
CA PHE A 517 -16.76 -20.97 -21.68
C PHE A 517 -16.93 -21.00 -20.16
N LEU A 518 -16.26 -20.06 -19.48
CA LEU A 518 -16.34 -19.89 -18.04
C LEU A 518 -16.80 -18.47 -17.69
N ILE A 519 -17.73 -18.37 -16.76
CA ILE A 519 -18.12 -17.12 -16.10
C ILE A 519 -18.04 -17.26 -14.59
N SER A 520 -17.74 -16.15 -13.92
CA SER A 520 -17.88 -16.04 -12.47
C SER A 520 -19.34 -15.77 -12.10
N VAL A 521 -19.87 -16.59 -11.20
CA VAL A 521 -21.20 -16.46 -10.58
C VAL A 521 -20.99 -16.44 -9.07
N GLY A 522 -20.91 -15.23 -8.50
CA GLY A 522 -20.55 -15.04 -7.11
C GLY A 522 -19.12 -15.50 -6.80
N THR A 523 -18.99 -16.60 -6.06
CA THR A 523 -17.71 -17.20 -5.69
C THR A 523 -17.41 -18.52 -6.42
N GLU A 524 -18.20 -18.85 -7.43
CA GLU A 524 -18.13 -20.11 -8.17
C GLU A 524 -17.94 -19.86 -9.68
N TRP A 525 -17.45 -20.87 -10.38
CA TRP A 525 -17.36 -20.90 -11.82
C TRP A 525 -18.55 -21.65 -12.41
N GLN A 526 -19.29 -20.96 -13.29
CA GLN A 526 -20.25 -21.62 -14.15
C GLN A 526 -19.61 -21.86 -15.52
N SER A 527 -19.70 -23.11 -16.00
CA SER A 527 -19.20 -23.50 -17.30
C SER A 527 -20.35 -23.85 -18.26
N PHE A 528 -20.12 -23.62 -19.55
CA PHE A 528 -21.02 -24.04 -20.62
C PHE A 528 -20.25 -24.19 -21.93
N ARG A 529 -20.88 -24.85 -22.91
CA ARG A 529 -20.37 -25.01 -24.27
C ARG A 529 -21.30 -24.29 -25.25
N TRP A 530 -20.83 -24.09 -26.48
CA TRP A 530 -21.64 -23.45 -27.51
C TRP A 530 -22.90 -24.29 -27.82
N PRO A 531 -24.11 -23.69 -27.86
CA PRO A 531 -25.35 -24.43 -28.09
C PRO A 531 -25.47 -24.93 -29.53
N GLU A 532 -26.22 -26.02 -29.72
CA GLU A 532 -26.62 -26.46 -31.07
C GLU A 532 -27.70 -25.53 -31.61
N TYR A 533 -27.39 -24.79 -32.67
CA TYR A 533 -28.41 -24.18 -33.51
C TYR A 533 -28.82 -25.20 -34.57
N GLN A 534 -30.03 -25.75 -34.43
CA GLN A 534 -30.65 -26.48 -35.54
C GLN A 534 -30.99 -25.45 -36.62
N HIS A 535 -30.35 -25.59 -37.78
CA HIS A 535 -30.56 -24.73 -38.94
C HIS A 535 -31.90 -24.98 -39.61
#